data_AF-A0A816NCT4-F1
#
_entry.id   AF-A0A816NCT4-F1
#
_cell.length_a   1.000
_cell.length_b   1.000
_cell.length_c   1.000
_cell.angle_alpha   90.00
_cell.angle_beta   90.00
_cell.angle_gamma   90.00
#
_symmetry.space_group_name_H-M   'P 1'
#
loop_
_entity.id
_entity.type
_entity.pdbx_description
1 polymer ?
#
loop_
_entity_poly.entity_id
_entity_poly.type
_entity_poly.pdbx_seq_one_letter_code
_entity_poly.pdbx_strand_id
1 'polypeptide(L)'
;MDSMRADLIRGLETSLPTTFDREHFFALLVSGDVDGAEEYLSVFTTQDSNYYSNLMFYFVKRQRFFKFLVEGENIKAGFLLIFSRPYGMMEMPIPETDEFISRDIQRIAHEGLKEWEDARDNGYTFDILSVAKSFTDEMFTMMNQLIPMNPDLHKKEEGEDISSQMHKLHLHDNQTTMLGVAGPAAVAFNGGEINKDN
;
A
#
# COMPACT_ATOMS: atom_id res chain seq x y z
N MET A 1 -21.91 -27.70 -1.58
CA MET A 1 -21.02 -26.85 -2.43
C MET A 1 -19.85 -26.30 -1.62
N ASP A 2 -19.76 -26.62 -0.32
CA ASP A 2 -18.80 -26.04 0.64
C ASP A 2 -17.38 -26.65 0.59
N SER A 3 -17.23 -27.90 0.11
CA SER A 3 -15.93 -28.57 0.00
C SER A 3 -14.96 -27.85 -0.93
N MET A 4 -15.46 -27.36 -2.07
CA MET A 4 -14.62 -26.71 -3.10
C MET A 4 -14.12 -25.34 -2.64
N ARG A 5 -14.90 -24.65 -1.79
CA ARG A 5 -14.52 -23.38 -1.17
C ARG A 5 -13.48 -23.60 -0.06
N ALA A 6 -13.65 -24.63 0.76
CA ALA A 6 -12.70 -25.01 1.81
C ALA A 6 -11.34 -25.47 1.22
N ASP A 7 -11.36 -26.23 0.13
CA ASP A 7 -10.13 -26.66 -0.55
C ASP A 7 -9.41 -25.50 -1.25
N LEU A 8 -10.16 -24.53 -1.80
CA LEU A 8 -9.59 -23.32 -2.39
C LEU A 8 -8.94 -22.41 -1.32
N ILE A 9 -9.62 -22.22 -0.19
CA ILE A 9 -9.09 -21.44 0.95
C ILE A 9 -7.84 -22.10 1.50
N ARG A 10 -7.87 -23.42 1.72
CA ARG A 10 -6.71 -24.19 2.19
C ARG A 10 -5.54 -24.16 1.20
N GLY A 11 -5.83 -24.20 -0.10
CA GLY A 11 -4.81 -24.04 -1.15
C GLY A 11 -4.15 -22.65 -1.10
N LEU A 12 -4.94 -21.60 -0.91
CA LEU A 12 -4.44 -20.24 -0.71
C LEU A 12 -3.58 -20.13 0.57
N GLU A 13 -4.05 -20.70 1.68
CA GLU A 13 -3.37 -20.71 2.98
C GLU A 13 -1.98 -21.35 2.89
N THR A 14 -1.82 -22.43 2.13
CA THR A 14 -0.51 -23.09 1.94
C THR A 14 0.44 -22.36 0.99
N SER A 15 -0.06 -21.39 0.22
CA SER A 15 0.72 -20.68 -0.79
C SER A 15 1.33 -19.36 -0.27
N LEU A 16 0.79 -18.81 0.82
CA LEU A 16 1.26 -17.56 1.39
C LEU A 16 2.40 -17.81 2.37
N PRO A 17 3.45 -16.96 2.36
CA PRO A 17 4.54 -17.08 3.31
C PRO A 17 4.01 -16.88 4.74
N THR A 18 4.40 -17.80 5.63
CA THR A 18 4.02 -17.80 7.05
C THR A 18 4.92 -16.90 7.90
N THR A 19 6.13 -16.62 7.41
CA THR A 19 7.16 -15.81 8.08
C THR A 19 7.62 -14.70 7.15
N PHE A 20 7.95 -13.52 7.69
CA PHE A 20 8.48 -12.44 6.87
C PHE A 20 9.94 -12.69 6.48
N ASP A 21 10.17 -13.11 5.24
CA ASP A 21 11.52 -13.17 4.64
C ASP A 21 12.02 -11.76 4.29
N ARG A 22 12.96 -11.27 5.10
CA ARG A 22 13.64 -9.98 4.89
C ARG A 22 14.50 -9.97 3.63
N GLU A 23 15.21 -11.05 3.34
CA GLU A 23 16.15 -11.09 2.20
C GLU A 23 15.38 -11.02 0.88
N HIS A 24 14.26 -11.74 0.80
CA HIS A 24 13.34 -11.63 -0.32
C HIS A 24 12.79 -10.20 -0.49
N PHE A 25 12.29 -9.58 0.59
CA PHE A 25 11.79 -8.21 0.54
C PHE A 25 12.85 -7.21 0.07
N PHE A 26 14.09 -7.32 0.54
CA PHE A 26 15.17 -6.46 0.09
C PHE A 26 15.57 -6.74 -1.36
N ALA A 27 15.53 -7.99 -1.81
CA ALA A 27 15.79 -8.32 -3.21
C ALA A 27 14.77 -7.64 -4.15
N LEU A 28 13.49 -7.59 -3.78
CA LEU A 28 12.46 -6.86 -4.53
C LEU A 28 12.81 -5.36 -4.63
N LEU A 29 13.16 -4.73 -3.49
CA LEU A 29 13.54 -3.31 -3.47
C LEU A 29 14.80 -2.98 -4.29
N VAL A 30 15.84 -3.83 -4.22
CA VAL A 30 17.08 -3.66 -4.99
C VAL A 30 16.84 -3.87 -6.49
N SER A 31 16.00 -4.85 -6.85
CA SER A 31 15.67 -5.12 -8.26
C SER A 31 14.79 -4.05 -8.91
N GLY A 32 14.23 -3.11 -8.13
CA GLY A 32 13.31 -2.09 -8.60
C GLY A 32 11.87 -2.58 -8.77
N ASP A 33 11.56 -3.80 -8.31
CA ASP A 33 10.21 -4.34 -8.21
C ASP A 33 9.51 -3.83 -6.93
N VAL A 34 9.28 -2.53 -6.91
CA VAL A 34 8.63 -1.83 -5.79
C VAL A 34 7.14 -2.18 -5.65
N ASP A 35 6.49 -2.62 -6.74
CA ASP A 35 5.11 -3.07 -6.71
C ASP A 35 5.01 -4.45 -6.05
N GLY A 36 5.90 -5.38 -6.43
CA GLY A 36 6.04 -6.66 -5.74
C GLY A 36 6.45 -6.52 -4.28
N ALA A 37 7.31 -5.56 -3.95
CA ALA A 37 7.68 -5.27 -2.55
C ALA A 37 6.47 -4.79 -1.72
N GLU A 38 5.62 -3.92 -2.28
CA GLU A 38 4.40 -3.44 -1.62
C GLU A 38 3.37 -4.57 -1.45
N GLU A 39 3.17 -5.38 -2.49
CA GLU A 39 2.28 -6.55 -2.44
C GLU A 39 2.75 -7.55 -1.38
N TYR A 40 4.05 -7.86 -1.37
CA TYR A 40 4.64 -8.76 -0.37
C TYR A 40 4.45 -8.25 1.05
N LEU A 41 4.74 -6.96 1.31
CA LEU A 41 4.54 -6.37 2.64
C LEU A 41 3.06 -6.42 3.07
N SER A 42 2.14 -6.23 2.13
CA SER A 42 0.69 -6.25 2.36
C SER A 42 0.14 -7.62 2.79
N VAL A 43 0.90 -8.71 2.57
CA VAL A 43 0.56 -10.05 3.07
C VAL A 43 0.66 -10.13 4.60
N PHE A 44 1.46 -9.25 5.22
CA PHE A 44 1.75 -9.29 6.66
C PHE A 44 1.13 -8.13 7.43
N THR A 45 1.04 -6.94 6.81
CA THR A 45 0.55 -5.75 7.50
C THR A 45 -0.09 -4.75 6.55
N THR A 46 -0.79 -3.75 7.08
CA THR A 46 -1.36 -2.64 6.31
C THR A 46 -0.68 -1.33 6.68
N GLN A 47 -0.74 -0.36 5.77
CA GLN A 47 -0.11 0.95 5.94
C GLN A 47 -0.57 1.69 7.20
N ASP A 48 -1.81 1.46 7.64
CA ASP A 48 -2.46 2.06 8.81
C ASP A 48 -2.44 1.17 10.07
N SER A 49 -1.74 0.04 10.04
CA SER A 49 -1.80 -0.91 11.16
C SER A 49 -1.06 -0.41 12.40
N ASN A 50 0.17 0.07 12.23
CA ASN A 50 0.99 0.59 13.31
C ASN A 50 2.10 1.52 12.78
N TYR A 51 2.81 2.17 13.71
CA TYR A 51 3.92 3.08 13.42
C TYR A 51 4.97 2.48 12.48
N TYR A 52 5.43 1.26 12.75
CA TYR A 52 6.49 0.60 12.00
C TYR A 52 6.02 0.21 10.59
N SER A 53 4.81 -0.36 10.47
CA SER A 53 4.21 -0.68 9.18
C SER A 53 4.08 0.56 8.32
N ASN A 54 3.62 1.66 8.90
CA ASN A 54 3.48 2.91 8.16
C ASN A 54 4.82 3.41 7.60
N LEU A 55 5.88 3.38 8.41
CA LEU A 55 7.23 3.73 7.96
C LEU A 55 7.77 2.77 6.89
N MET A 56 7.50 1.47 7.00
CA MET A 56 7.91 0.50 5.98
C MET A 56 7.24 0.77 4.63
N PHE A 57 5.92 1.01 4.61
CA PHE A 57 5.20 1.41 3.39
C PHE A 57 5.69 2.76 2.85
N TYR A 58 5.98 3.72 3.73
CA TYR A 58 6.61 4.99 3.32
C TYR A 58 7.92 4.74 2.57
N PHE A 59 8.79 3.87 3.08
CA PHE A 59 10.06 3.58 2.44
C PHE A 59 9.93 2.84 1.10
N VAL A 60 8.93 1.95 0.95
CA VAL A 60 8.62 1.35 -0.36
C VAL A 60 8.24 2.44 -1.37
N LYS A 61 7.40 3.41 -0.97
CA LYS A 61 7.05 4.56 -1.81
C LYS A 61 8.24 5.47 -2.11
N ARG A 62 9.12 5.68 -1.13
CA ARG A 62 10.37 6.43 -1.32
C ARG A 62 11.27 5.76 -2.36
N GLN A 63 11.38 4.42 -2.33
CA GLN A 63 12.13 3.68 -3.35
C GLN A 63 11.49 3.81 -4.73
N ARG A 64 10.15 3.77 -4.82
CA ARG A 64 9.40 4.03 -6.06
C ARG A 64 9.65 5.45 -6.60
N PHE A 65 9.75 6.44 -5.72
CA PHE A 65 10.10 7.81 -6.09
C PHE A 65 11.47 7.90 -6.74
N PHE A 66 12.51 7.33 -6.13
CA PHE A 66 13.86 7.34 -6.70
C PHE A 66 13.96 6.54 -7.99
N LYS A 67 13.22 5.43 -8.12
CA LYS A 67 13.10 4.70 -9.40
C LYS A 67 12.61 5.62 -10.51
N PHE A 68 11.53 6.36 -10.29
CA PHE A 68 11.01 7.29 -11.29
C PHE A 68 11.99 8.41 -11.64
N LEU A 69 12.71 8.96 -10.66
CA LEU A 69 13.74 9.97 -10.95
C LEU A 69 14.88 9.42 -11.82
N VAL A 70 15.37 8.21 -11.51
CA VAL A 70 16.43 7.53 -12.26
C VAL A 70 16.00 7.19 -13.68
N GLU A 71 14.73 6.80 -13.87
CA GLU A 71 14.14 6.53 -15.18
C GLU A 71 13.81 7.80 -15.99
N GLY A 72 13.97 9.00 -15.40
CA GLY A 72 13.62 10.28 -16.02
C GLY A 72 12.12 10.59 -16.02
N GLU A 73 11.33 9.79 -15.30
CA GLU A 73 9.88 9.88 -15.15
C GLU A 73 9.48 10.95 -14.11
N ASN A 74 10.01 12.17 -14.26
CA ASN A 74 9.88 13.27 -13.30
C ASN A 74 8.44 13.64 -12.97
N ILE A 75 7.52 13.48 -13.94
CA ILE A 75 6.09 13.71 -13.73
C ILE A 75 5.56 12.70 -12.69
N LYS A 76 5.82 11.40 -12.87
CA LYS A 76 5.39 10.35 -11.94
C LYS A 76 6.01 10.52 -10.56
N ALA A 77 7.30 10.90 -10.51
CA ALA A 77 7.98 11.23 -9.25
C ALA A 77 7.31 12.40 -8.53
N GLY A 78 6.99 13.48 -9.25
CA GLY A 78 6.27 14.63 -8.69
C GLY A 78 4.86 14.26 -8.21
N PHE A 79 4.13 13.44 -8.97
CA PHE A 79 2.81 12.93 -8.56
C PHE A 79 2.89 12.17 -7.24
N LEU A 80 3.88 11.29 -7.09
CA LEU A 80 4.07 10.48 -5.90
C LEU A 80 4.39 11.33 -4.64
N LEU A 81 5.06 12.46 -4.84
CA LEU A 81 5.44 13.38 -3.78
C LEU A 81 4.30 14.32 -3.36
N ILE A 82 3.52 14.83 -4.33
CA ILE A 82 2.53 15.89 -4.11
C ILE A 82 1.12 15.37 -3.82
N PHE A 83 0.72 14.23 -4.40
CA PHE A 83 -0.65 13.75 -4.22
C PHE A 83 -0.84 13.04 -2.88
N SER A 84 -2.02 13.25 -2.32
CA SER A 84 -2.58 12.63 -1.13
C SER A 84 -2.93 11.14 -1.35
N ARG A 85 -3.39 10.47 -0.28
CA ARG A 85 -3.71 9.02 -0.24
C ARG A 85 -4.46 8.45 -1.46
N PRO A 86 -4.33 7.13 -1.72
CA PRO A 86 -3.49 6.16 -1.01
C PRO A 86 -2.04 6.13 -1.53
N TYR A 87 -1.77 6.77 -2.66
CA TYR A 87 -0.52 6.58 -3.40
C TYR A 87 0.61 7.50 -2.93
N GLY A 88 0.27 8.63 -2.31
CA GLY A 88 1.21 9.66 -1.86
C GLY A 88 2.17 9.31 -0.72
N MET A 89 3.28 10.04 -0.68
CA MET A 89 4.23 10.04 0.45
C MET A 89 3.90 11.07 1.55
N MET A 90 3.16 12.14 1.25
CA MET A 90 2.89 13.25 2.19
C MET A 90 1.76 13.00 3.19
N GLU A 91 0.85 12.06 2.91
CA GLU A 91 -0.34 11.83 3.73
C GLU A 91 -0.43 10.38 4.23
N MET A 92 0.63 9.94 4.87
CA MET A 92 0.67 8.62 5.49
C MET A 92 -0.34 8.56 6.67
N PRO A 93 -0.90 7.37 7.00
CA PRO A 93 -2.06 7.26 7.87
C PRO A 93 -1.85 7.42 9.37
N ILE A 94 -0.61 7.31 9.85
CA ILE A 94 -0.27 7.34 11.28
C ILE A 94 0.40 8.69 11.60
N PRO A 95 -0.28 9.61 12.31
CA PRO A 95 0.25 10.95 12.61
C PRO A 95 1.60 10.96 13.33
N GLU A 96 1.87 9.94 14.14
CA GLU A 96 3.13 9.77 14.87
C GLU A 96 4.33 9.62 13.93
N THR A 97 4.11 9.20 12.68
CA THR A 97 5.16 9.11 11.66
C THR A 97 5.36 10.41 10.87
N ASP A 98 4.42 11.36 10.96
CA ASP A 98 4.39 12.55 10.09
C ASP A 98 5.64 13.43 10.26
N GLU A 99 6.13 13.60 11.49
CA GLU A 99 7.31 14.43 11.75
C GLU A 99 8.59 13.82 11.15
N PHE A 100 8.68 12.48 11.16
CA PHE A 100 9.78 11.78 10.51
C PHE A 100 9.68 11.91 8.99
N ILE A 101 8.51 11.59 8.44
CA ILE A 101 8.25 11.61 7.00
C ILE A 101 8.45 13.01 6.42
N SER A 102 7.91 14.03 7.07
CA SER A 102 8.04 15.42 6.64
C SER A 102 9.50 15.86 6.59
N ARG A 103 10.31 15.49 7.60
CA ARG A 103 11.74 15.78 7.64
C ARG A 103 12.50 15.05 6.55
N ASP A 104 12.17 13.78 6.30
CA ASP A 104 12.81 12.99 5.25
C ASP A 104 12.47 13.54 3.85
N ILE A 105 11.22 13.91 3.59
CA ILE A 105 10.80 14.55 2.33
C ILE A 105 11.52 15.89 2.12
N GLN A 106 11.63 16.71 3.18
CA GLN A 106 12.39 17.96 3.10
C GLN A 106 13.86 17.72 2.79
N ARG A 107 14.45 16.66 3.34
CA ARG A 107 15.82 16.25 3.05
C ARG A 107 15.99 15.80 1.60
N ILE A 108 15.07 14.99 1.07
CA ILE A 108 15.06 14.59 -0.34
C ILE A 108 14.99 15.83 -1.26
N ALA A 109 14.12 16.80 -0.92
CA ALA A 109 14.01 18.04 -1.69
C ALA A 109 15.29 18.88 -1.62
N HIS A 110 15.90 19.02 -0.43
CA HIS A 110 17.05 19.89 -0.24
C HIS A 110 18.37 19.30 -0.73
N GLU A 111 18.63 18.03 -0.43
CA GLU A 111 19.88 17.34 -0.76
C GLU A 111 19.81 16.70 -2.15
N GLY A 112 18.63 16.20 -2.56
CA GLY A 112 18.48 15.45 -3.80
C GLY A 112 17.97 16.25 -5.00
N LEU A 113 17.02 17.18 -4.79
CA LEU A 113 16.38 17.90 -5.90
C LEU A 113 16.97 19.28 -6.15
N LYS A 114 17.45 19.98 -5.12
CA LYS A 114 18.06 21.31 -5.30
C LYS A 114 19.31 21.27 -6.17
N GLU A 115 20.18 20.28 -5.97
CA GLU A 115 21.36 20.09 -6.81
C GLU A 115 21.00 19.68 -8.24
N TRP A 116 19.88 18.97 -8.43
CA TRP A 116 19.34 18.64 -9.76
C TRP A 116 18.81 19.90 -10.48
N GLU A 117 18.08 20.76 -9.78
CA GLU A 117 17.62 22.05 -10.31
C GLU A 117 18.80 22.96 -10.68
N ASP A 118 19.79 23.08 -9.79
CA ASP A 118 21.01 23.87 -10.02
C ASP A 118 21.79 23.33 -11.23
N ALA A 119 21.89 22.00 -11.40
CA ALA A 119 22.57 21.38 -12.54
C ALA A 119 21.86 21.66 -13.88
N ARG A 120 20.53 21.57 -13.89
CA ARG A 120 19.71 21.92 -15.04
C ARG A 120 19.90 23.38 -15.43
N ASP A 121 19.89 24.28 -14.46
CA ASP A 121 19.92 25.73 -14.69
C ASP A 121 21.34 26.23 -15.05
N ASN A 122 22.39 25.52 -14.62
CA ASN A 122 23.79 25.87 -14.88
C ASN A 122 24.50 24.98 -15.92
N GLY A 123 23.78 24.03 -16.53
CA GLY A 123 24.25 23.26 -17.68
C GLY A 123 25.32 22.19 -17.38
N TYR A 124 25.34 21.64 -16.16
CA TYR A 124 26.21 20.50 -15.81
C TYR A 124 25.39 19.25 -15.50
N THR A 125 26.03 18.08 -15.54
CA THR A 125 25.37 16.79 -15.28
C THR A 125 25.24 16.52 -13.79
N PHE A 126 24.03 16.24 -13.32
CA PHE A 126 23.75 15.79 -11.96
C PHE A 126 23.65 14.27 -11.89
N ASP A 127 24.34 13.65 -10.94
CA ASP A 127 24.32 12.20 -10.74
C ASP A 127 23.21 11.79 -9.77
N ILE A 128 21.98 11.72 -10.30
CA ILE A 128 20.81 11.25 -9.55
C ILE A 128 20.98 9.81 -9.02
N LEU A 129 21.80 8.99 -9.67
CA LEU A 129 22.04 7.61 -9.23
C LEU A 129 22.79 7.58 -7.90
N SER A 130 23.79 8.45 -7.73
CA SER A 130 24.54 8.57 -6.47
C SER A 130 23.62 8.97 -5.31
N VAL A 131 22.75 9.95 -5.53
CA VAL A 131 21.76 10.39 -4.54
C VAL A 131 20.78 9.27 -4.21
N ALA A 132 20.17 8.66 -5.23
CA ALA A 132 19.24 7.55 -5.04
C ALA A 132 19.88 6.42 -4.24
N LYS A 133 21.13 6.05 -4.56
CA LYS A 133 21.89 5.03 -3.84
C LYS A 133 22.09 5.38 -2.36
N SER A 134 22.47 6.62 -2.05
CA SER A 134 22.65 7.07 -0.66
C SER A 134 21.37 6.89 0.16
N PHE A 135 20.24 7.36 -0.37
CA PHE A 135 18.93 7.21 0.30
C PHE A 135 18.47 5.74 0.39
N THR A 136 18.78 4.92 -0.61
CA THR A 136 18.51 3.47 -0.57
C THR A 136 19.35 2.76 0.50
N ASP A 137 20.64 3.09 0.64
CA ASP A 137 21.51 2.50 1.67
C ASP A 137 21.02 2.87 3.09
N GLU A 138 20.61 4.12 3.29
CA GLU A 138 20.02 4.57 4.55
C GLU A 138 18.68 3.89 4.84
N MET A 139 17.84 3.74 3.81
CA MET A 139 16.57 3.01 3.89
C MET A 139 16.78 1.60 4.44
N PHE A 140 17.74 0.85 3.89
CA PHE A 140 18.02 -0.51 4.35
C PHE A 140 18.48 -0.55 5.80
N THR A 141 19.29 0.44 6.21
CA THR A 141 19.71 0.57 7.61
C THR A 141 18.51 0.77 8.53
N MET A 142 17.58 1.66 8.17
CA MET A 142 16.36 1.91 8.94
C MET A 142 15.39 0.72 8.92
N MET A 143 15.16 0.10 7.76
CA MET A 143 14.30 -1.07 7.64
C MET A 143 14.80 -2.25 8.48
N ASN A 144 16.11 -2.44 8.59
CA ASN A 144 16.69 -3.46 9.46
C ASN A 144 16.35 -3.23 10.96
N GLN A 145 16.06 -2.00 11.36
CA GLN A 145 15.58 -1.68 12.71
C GLN A 145 14.07 -1.84 12.83
N LEU A 146 13.30 -1.46 11.80
CA LEU A 146 11.84 -1.52 11.82
C LEU A 146 11.30 -2.95 11.80
N ILE A 147 11.87 -3.85 11.00
CA ILE A 147 11.40 -5.23 10.82
C ILE A 147 11.27 -5.99 12.16
N PRO A 148 12.30 -6.06 13.02
CA PRO A 148 12.18 -6.76 14.30
C PRO A 148 11.25 -6.05 15.29
N MET A 149 10.98 -4.75 15.12
CA MET A 149 10.10 -3.99 16.00
C MET A 149 8.63 -4.01 15.56
N ASN A 150 8.35 -4.43 14.33
CA ASN A 150 7.00 -4.44 13.78
C ASN A 150 6.25 -5.71 14.22
N PRO A 151 5.26 -5.62 15.14
CA PRO A 151 4.58 -6.81 15.64
C PRO A 151 3.84 -7.58 14.54
N ASP A 152 3.32 -6.89 13.52
CA ASP A 152 2.51 -7.53 12.48
C ASP A 152 3.29 -8.52 11.62
N LEU A 153 4.59 -8.29 11.45
CA LEU A 153 5.44 -9.19 10.68
C LEU A 153 5.65 -10.54 11.39
N HIS A 154 5.43 -10.57 12.71
CA HIS A 154 5.65 -11.73 13.57
C HIS A 154 4.33 -12.39 14.04
N LYS A 155 3.18 -11.74 13.87
CA LYS A 155 1.85 -12.27 14.28
C LYS A 155 1.47 -13.60 13.64
N LYS A 156 1.88 -13.83 12.40
CA LYS A 156 1.63 -15.11 11.71
C LYS A 156 2.45 -16.27 12.31
N GLU A 157 3.53 -15.99 13.03
CA GLU A 157 4.34 -17.00 13.73
C GLU A 157 3.73 -17.39 15.08
N GLU A 158 3.04 -16.47 15.75
CA GLU A 158 2.48 -16.68 17.10
C GLU A 158 1.07 -17.28 17.14
N GLY A 159 0.49 -17.61 15.98
CA GLY A 159 -0.80 -18.30 15.91
C GLY A 159 -1.98 -17.40 16.27
N GLU A 160 -2.13 -16.27 15.57
CA GLU A 160 -3.44 -15.59 15.54
C GLU A 160 -4.50 -16.57 15.01
N ASP A 161 -5.38 -16.97 15.93
CA ASP A 161 -6.45 -17.94 15.76
C ASP A 161 -7.27 -17.58 14.52
N ILE A 162 -7.16 -18.45 13.51
CA ILE A 162 -7.76 -18.41 12.17
C ILE A 162 -9.28 -18.09 12.23
N SER A 163 -9.91 -18.38 13.36
CA SER A 163 -11.27 -17.99 13.73
C SER A 163 -11.57 -16.47 13.58
N SER A 164 -10.62 -15.60 13.91
CA SER A 164 -10.82 -14.13 13.86
C SER A 164 -10.76 -13.56 12.42
N GLN A 165 -10.03 -14.20 11.52
CA GLN A 165 -9.99 -13.80 10.09
C GLN A 165 -11.26 -14.25 9.35
N MET A 166 -11.79 -15.42 9.69
CA MET A 166 -13.09 -15.92 9.19
C MET A 166 -14.25 -15.00 9.59
N HIS A 167 -14.21 -14.41 10.80
CA HIS A 167 -15.25 -13.49 11.24
C HIS A 167 -15.26 -12.17 10.45
N LYS A 168 -14.07 -11.63 10.09
CA LYS A 168 -13.97 -10.42 9.25
C LYS A 168 -14.47 -10.64 7.82
N LEU A 169 -14.22 -11.81 7.23
CA LEU A 169 -14.74 -12.15 5.88
C LEU A 169 -16.27 -12.27 5.87
N HIS A 170 -16.85 -12.90 6.90
CA HIS A 170 -18.31 -13.03 7.04
C HIS A 170 -19.04 -11.70 7.24
N LEU A 171 -18.40 -10.70 7.85
CA LEU A 171 -18.98 -9.36 7.98
C LEU A 171 -19.01 -8.60 6.64
N HIS A 172 -18.02 -8.79 5.77
CA HIS A 172 -17.95 -8.12 4.47
C HIS A 172 -18.96 -8.71 3.46
N ASP A 173 -19.13 -10.04 3.44
CA ASP A 173 -20.11 -10.72 2.57
C ASP A 173 -21.56 -10.37 2.94
N ASN A 174 -21.86 -10.16 4.23
CA ASN A 174 -23.20 -9.77 4.68
C ASN A 174 -23.57 -8.31 4.32
N GLN A 175 -22.59 -7.40 4.24
CA GLN A 175 -22.84 -6.03 3.79
C GLN A 175 -23.07 -5.95 2.27
N THR A 176 -22.35 -6.74 1.48
CA THR A 176 -22.55 -6.80 0.02
C THR A 176 -23.90 -7.44 -0.35
N THR A 177 -24.43 -8.35 0.47
CA THR A 177 -25.72 -9.01 0.21
C THR A 177 -26.93 -8.10 0.53
N MET A 178 -26.80 -7.13 1.43
CA MET A 178 -27.89 -6.21 1.81
C MET A 178 -28.10 -5.04 0.85
N LEU A 179 -27.16 -4.77 -0.07
CA LEU A 179 -27.29 -3.70 -1.09
C LEU A 179 -27.77 -4.20 -2.47
N GLY A 180 -28.01 -5.51 -2.62
CA GLY A 180 -28.32 -6.15 -3.90
C GLY A 180 -29.79 -6.45 -4.20
N VAL A 181 -30.75 -5.93 -3.43
CA VAL A 181 -32.19 -6.17 -3.67
C VAL A 181 -32.94 -4.88 -4.00
N ALA A 182 -32.55 -4.24 -5.11
CA ALA A 182 -33.44 -3.33 -5.83
C ALA A 182 -34.08 -4.12 -6.98
N GLY A 183 -35.29 -4.61 -6.75
CA GLY A 183 -36.10 -5.25 -7.79
C GLY A 183 -36.50 -4.26 -8.90
N PRO A 184 -36.76 -4.74 -10.13
CA PRO A 184 -37.01 -3.88 -11.27
C PRO A 184 -38.36 -3.15 -11.15
N ALA A 185 -38.35 -1.88 -11.56
CA ALA A 185 -39.49 -0.98 -11.57
C ALA A 185 -40.70 -1.55 -12.32
N ALA A 186 -41.84 -1.67 -11.64
CA ALA A 186 -43.13 -1.88 -12.28
C ALA A 186 -43.71 -0.53 -12.73
N VAL A 187 -43.87 -0.41 -14.04
CA VAL A 187 -44.54 0.66 -14.77
C VAL A 187 -46.01 0.72 -14.36
N ALA A 188 -46.46 1.84 -13.79
CA ALA A 188 -47.88 2.08 -13.50
C ALA A 188 -48.61 2.49 -14.78
N PHE A 189 -49.39 1.57 -15.35
CA PHE A 189 -50.36 1.89 -16.40
C PHE A 189 -51.63 2.47 -15.79
N ASN A 190 -51.97 3.67 -16.23
CA ASN A 190 -53.27 4.31 -16.05
C ASN A 190 -54.37 3.47 -16.71
N GLY A 191 -55.42 3.16 -15.96
CA GLY A 191 -56.64 2.53 -16.47
C GLY A 191 -57.83 2.96 -15.61
N GLY A 192 -58.46 4.06 -15.99
CA GLY A 192 -59.81 4.39 -15.53
C GLY A 192 -60.84 3.50 -16.22
N GLU A 193 -61.87 3.10 -15.46
CA GLU A 193 -63.31 3.31 -15.73
C GLU A 193 -64.14 2.39 -14.80
N ILE A 194 -64.94 2.96 -13.88
CA ILE A 194 -66.41 3.14 -13.91
C ILE A 194 -67.22 1.96 -13.31
N ASN A 195 -67.92 2.29 -12.20
CA ASN A 195 -69.21 1.84 -11.63
C ASN A 195 -69.67 0.37 -11.74
N LYS A 196 -70.17 -0.16 -10.60
CA LYS A 196 -71.61 -0.24 -10.30
C LYS A 196 -71.92 -0.75 -8.88
N ASP A 197 -72.87 -0.04 -8.24
CA ASP A 197 -74.01 -0.50 -7.44
C ASP A 197 -73.77 -1.41 -6.21
N ASN A 198 -73.88 -0.84 -5.00
CA ASN A 198 -75.10 -0.88 -4.18
C ASN A 198 -75.00 0.06 -2.96
#